data_AF-A0A7C1HJJ4-F1
#
_entry.id   AF-A0A7C1HJJ4-F1
#
_cell.length_a   1.000
_cell.length_b   1.000
_cell.length_c   1.000
_cell.angle_alpha   90.00
_cell.angle_beta   90.00
_cell.angle_gamma   90.00
#
_symmetry.space_group_name_H-M   'P 1'
#
loop_
_entity.id
_entity.type
_entity.pdbx_description
1 polymer ?
#
loop_
_entity_poly.entity_id
_entity_poly.type
_entity_poly.pdbx_seq_one_letter_code
_entity_poly.pdbx_strand_id
1 'polypeptide(L)'
;MHLEEGIVPAGYAKYIQAKVFLLLLGLALLLVLVIFSISLGSVRYDPIDVLKTLFMSHVSRQLDVVVFNIRLPQVLVAILAGAGLSVAGVVMQSVLGNPLGSPFTLGISQAAAFGAAFSVMVLGSGFMQSAASDAVTIVRPGMTTAVAFASAMAATGVVIM
;
A
#
# COMPACT_ATOMS: atom_id res chain seq x y z
N MET A 1 31.78 27.78 8.58
CA MET A 1 32.66 27.88 7.39
C MET A 1 31.79 28.34 6.23
N HIS A 2 31.86 29.64 5.95
CA HIS A 2 31.48 30.41 4.75
C HIS A 2 30.41 29.83 3.81
N LEU A 3 29.17 30.33 3.97
CA LEU A 3 28.21 30.47 2.86
C LEU A 3 28.48 31.83 2.17
N GLU A 4 29.73 32.05 1.74
CA GLU A 4 30.06 33.19 0.90
C GLU A 4 29.85 32.77 -0.56
N GLU A 5 29.05 33.57 -1.27
CA GLU A 5 28.62 33.38 -2.66
C GLU A 5 27.54 32.29 -2.82
N GLY A 6 26.36 32.69 -3.29
CA GLY A 6 25.19 31.81 -3.56
C GLY A 6 25.39 30.80 -4.69
N ILE A 7 26.59 30.24 -4.83
CA ILE A 7 26.98 29.27 -5.83
C ILE A 7 26.87 27.88 -5.19
N VAL A 8 25.86 27.14 -5.63
CA VAL A 8 25.62 25.77 -5.16
C VAL A 8 26.87 24.93 -5.45
N PRO A 9 27.52 24.29 -4.45
CA PRO A 9 28.71 23.48 -4.67
C PRO A 9 28.43 22.40 -5.72
N ALA A 10 29.32 22.22 -6.71
CA ALA A 10 29.11 21.26 -7.80
C ALA A 10 28.87 19.81 -7.31
N GLY A 11 29.40 19.45 -6.14
CA GLY A 11 29.13 18.16 -5.49
C GLY A 11 27.69 18.02 -4.96
N TYR A 12 27.08 19.11 -4.50
CA TYR A 12 25.70 19.15 -4.02
C TYR A 12 24.70 19.03 -5.18
N ALA A 13 25.00 19.68 -6.31
CA ALA A 13 24.20 19.56 -7.53
C ALA A 13 24.16 18.11 -8.05
N LYS A 14 25.30 17.40 -8.07
CA LYS A 14 25.36 15.97 -8.47
C LYS A 14 24.55 15.07 -7.53
N TYR A 15 24.60 15.31 -6.23
CA TYR A 15 23.81 14.55 -5.25
C TYR A 15 22.30 14.75 -5.46
N ILE A 16 21.88 16.00 -5.69
CA ILE A 16 20.47 16.32 -6.00
C ILE A 16 20.05 15.64 -7.30
N GLN A 17 20.87 15.73 -8.36
CA GLN A 17 20.56 15.10 -9.64
C GLN A 17 20.39 13.59 -9.50
N ALA A 18 21.26 12.90 -8.74
CA ALA A 18 21.13 11.48 -8.48
C ALA A 18 19.86 11.14 -7.70
N LYS A 19 19.51 11.93 -6.68
CA LYS A 19 18.29 11.74 -5.90
C LYS A 19 17.03 11.94 -6.74
N VAL A 20 16.97 13.02 -7.52
CA VAL A 20 15.85 13.30 -8.43
C VAL A 20 15.73 12.22 -9.49
N PHE A 21 16.86 11.78 -10.06
CA PHE A 21 16.89 10.68 -11.02
C PHE A 21 16.31 9.38 -10.42
N LEU A 22 16.73 8.99 -9.21
CA LEU A 22 16.21 7.79 -8.54
C LEU A 22 14.70 7.90 -8.24
N LEU A 23 14.23 9.08 -7.82
CA LEU A 23 12.79 9.31 -7.58
C LEU A 23 11.98 9.21 -8.87
N LEU A 24 12.46 9.82 -9.96
CA LEU A 24 11.80 9.75 -11.27
C LEU A 24 11.82 8.32 -11.82
N LEU A 25 12.93 7.60 -11.68
CA LEU A 25 13.05 6.21 -12.08
C LEU A 25 12.07 5.32 -11.30
N GLY A 26 11.99 5.49 -9.98
CA GLY A 26 11.05 4.76 -9.13
C GLY A 26 9.59 5.05 -9.50
N LEU A 27 9.26 6.31 -9.78
CA LEU A 27 7.93 6.70 -10.24
C LEU A 27 7.60 6.09 -11.62
N ALA A 28 8.53 6.15 -12.56
CA ALA A 28 8.36 5.56 -13.89
C ALA A 28 8.16 4.04 -13.79
N LEU A 29 8.95 3.36 -12.95
CA LEU A 29 8.81 1.92 -12.72
C LEU A 29 7.45 1.58 -12.10
N LEU A 30 6.98 2.38 -11.13
CA LEU A 30 5.66 2.22 -10.53
C LEU A 30 4.57 2.30 -11.59
N LEU A 31 4.60 3.30 -12.49
CA LEU A 31 3.61 3.45 -13.56
C LEU A 31 3.59 2.24 -14.51
N VAL A 32 4.76 1.73 -14.89
CA VAL A 32 4.88 0.52 -15.72
C VAL A 32 4.28 -0.69 -14.99
N LEU A 33 4.60 -0.87 -13.71
CA LEU A 33 4.07 -1.96 -12.90
C LEU A 33 2.56 -1.87 -12.70
N VAL A 34 1.99 -0.66 -12.61
CA VAL A 34 0.53 -0.47 -12.55
C VAL A 34 -0.13 -0.98 -13.82
N ILE A 35 0.36 -0.59 -15.00
CA ILE A 35 -0.20 -1.05 -16.29
C ILE A 35 -0.08 -2.57 -16.40
N PHE A 36 1.08 -3.13 -16.01
CA PHE A 36 1.32 -4.56 -16.07
C PHE A 36 0.41 -5.33 -15.09
N SER A 37 0.28 -4.84 -13.86
CA SER A 37 -0.60 -5.42 -12.84
C SER A 37 -2.07 -5.43 -13.27
N ILE A 38 -2.52 -4.36 -13.95
CA ILE A 38 -3.89 -4.31 -14.51
C ILE A 38 -4.02 -5.24 -15.72
N SER A 39 -2.97 -5.52 -16.48
CA SER A 39 -2.99 -6.45 -17.63
C SER A 39 -3.03 -7.92 -17.20
N LEU A 40 -2.40 -8.27 -16.07
CA LEU A 40 -2.36 -9.63 -15.52
C LEU A 40 -3.62 -9.96 -14.71
N GLY A 41 -4.14 -11.17 -14.92
CA GLY A 41 -5.26 -11.73 -14.16
C GLY A 41 -5.86 -12.95 -14.85
N SER A 42 -7.04 -13.38 -14.43
CA SER A 42 -7.72 -14.59 -14.95
C SER A 42 -7.94 -14.56 -16.47
N VAL A 43 -8.06 -13.36 -17.04
CA VAL A 43 -8.05 -13.11 -18.48
C VAL A 43 -6.89 -12.15 -18.78
N ARG A 44 -6.00 -12.53 -19.71
CA ARG A 44 -4.89 -11.68 -20.13
C ARG A 44 -5.42 -10.67 -21.14
N TYR A 45 -5.24 -9.38 -20.85
CA TYR A 45 -5.54 -8.29 -21.77
C TYR A 45 -4.24 -7.66 -22.25
N ASP A 46 -4.18 -7.24 -23.51
CA ASP A 46 -3.04 -6.51 -24.03
C ASP A 46 -2.83 -5.21 -23.24
N PRO A 47 -1.60 -4.90 -22.77
CA PRO A 47 -1.30 -3.63 -22.10
C PRO A 47 -1.76 -2.38 -22.87
N ILE A 48 -1.77 -2.44 -24.20
CA ILE A 48 -2.21 -1.33 -25.06
C ILE A 48 -3.72 -1.09 -24.90
N ASP A 49 -4.52 -2.15 -24.82
CA ASP A 49 -5.97 -2.05 -24.67
C ASP A 49 -6.35 -1.60 -23.26
N VAL A 50 -5.59 -2.03 -22.25
CA VAL A 50 -5.70 -1.49 -20.88
C VAL A 50 -5.43 0.01 -20.85
N LEU A 51 -4.38 0.46 -21.54
CA LEU A 51 -4.03 1.88 -21.59
C LEU A 51 -5.13 2.70 -22.27
N LYS A 52 -5.67 2.22 -23.40
CA LYS A 52 -6.80 2.85 -24.11
C LYS A 52 -8.03 2.97 -23.20
N THR A 53 -8.40 1.89 -22.50
CA THR A 53 -9.52 1.91 -21.56
C THR A 53 -9.28 2.86 -20.39
N LEU A 54 -8.05 2.97 -19.88
CA LEU A 54 -7.70 3.95 -18.83
C LEU A 54 -7.85 5.40 -19.31
N PHE A 55 -7.51 5.67 -20.57
CA PHE A 55 -7.71 6.97 -21.24
C PHE A 55 -9.14 7.13 -21.81
N MET A 56 -10.11 6.38 -21.32
CA MET A 56 -11.54 6.49 -21.67
C MET A 56 -11.86 6.22 -23.14
N SER A 57 -10.99 5.50 -23.83
CA SER A 57 -11.31 4.92 -25.14
C SER A 57 -11.97 3.56 -24.91
N HIS A 58 -13.29 3.50 -25.09
CA HIS A 58 -14.07 2.27 -24.88
C HIS A 58 -13.67 1.19 -25.89
N VAL A 59 -12.95 0.17 -25.44
CA VAL A 59 -12.59 -1.01 -26.26
C VAL A 59 -13.67 -2.08 -26.13
N SER A 60 -14.08 -2.43 -24.90
CA SER A 60 -15.19 -3.35 -24.66
C SER A 60 -15.80 -3.18 -23.26
N ARG A 61 -17.10 -3.43 -23.12
CA ARG A 61 -17.82 -3.31 -21.84
C ARG A 61 -17.31 -4.26 -20.76
N GLN A 62 -16.86 -5.45 -21.14
CA GLN A 62 -16.28 -6.43 -20.21
C GLN A 62 -14.93 -5.96 -19.66
N LEU A 63 -14.06 -5.43 -20.54
CA LEU A 63 -12.74 -4.91 -20.16
C LEU A 63 -12.90 -3.69 -19.23
N ASP A 64 -13.83 -2.78 -19.54
CA ASP A 64 -14.11 -1.60 -18.69
C ASP A 64 -14.52 -2.02 -17.27
N VAL A 65 -15.41 -3.00 -17.13
CA VAL A 65 -15.82 -3.50 -15.79
C VAL A 65 -14.63 -4.12 -15.05
N VAL A 66 -13.84 -4.97 -15.72
CA VAL A 66 -12.70 -5.64 -15.08
C VAL A 66 -11.62 -4.63 -14.66
N VAL A 67 -11.31 -3.65 -15.50
CA VAL A 67 -10.32 -2.62 -15.18
C VAL A 67 -10.83 -1.73 -14.05
N PHE A 68 -12.00 -1.09 -14.18
CA PHE A 68 -12.44 -0.08 -13.23
C PHE A 68 -13.03 -0.64 -11.93
N ASN A 69 -13.72 -1.79 -11.95
CA ASN A 69 -14.41 -2.31 -10.76
C ASN A 69 -13.61 -3.39 -10.01
N ILE A 70 -12.61 -4.01 -10.65
CA ILE A 70 -11.87 -5.12 -10.04
C ILE A 70 -10.39 -4.78 -9.88
N ARG A 71 -9.68 -4.52 -10.99
CA ARG A 71 -8.21 -4.43 -10.96
C ARG A 71 -7.70 -3.07 -10.48
N LEU A 72 -8.31 -1.98 -10.93
CA LEU A 72 -7.88 -0.63 -10.53
C LEU A 72 -8.01 -0.40 -9.02
N PRO A 73 -9.13 -0.75 -8.35
CA PRO A 73 -9.22 -0.64 -6.89
C PRO A 73 -8.16 -1.46 -6.15
N GLN A 74 -7.88 -2.69 -6.62
CA GLN A 74 -6.85 -3.55 -6.02
C GLN A 74 -5.45 -2.95 -6.13
N VAL A 75 -5.09 -2.44 -7.31
CA VAL A 75 -3.78 -1.81 -7.54
C VAL A 75 -3.63 -0.55 -6.71
N LEU A 76 -4.68 0.28 -6.60
CA LEU A 76 -4.66 1.47 -5.75
C LEU A 76 -4.45 1.12 -4.27
N VAL A 77 -5.16 0.11 -3.75
CA VAL A 77 -4.97 -0.36 -2.37
C VAL A 77 -3.57 -0.90 -2.17
N ALA A 78 -3.00 -1.65 -3.13
CA ALA A 78 -1.63 -2.14 -3.04
C ALA A 78 -0.58 -1.01 -2.98
N ILE A 79 -0.76 0.04 -3.79
CA ILE A 79 0.11 1.24 -3.75
C ILE A 79 0.00 1.93 -2.39
N LEU A 80 -1.22 2.18 -1.92
CA LEU A 80 -1.45 2.85 -0.64
C LEU A 80 -0.88 2.04 0.54
N ALA A 81 -1.07 0.72 0.53
CA ALA A 81 -0.53 -0.17 1.55
C ALA A 81 1.01 -0.18 1.54
N GLY A 82 1.64 -0.27 0.35
CA GLY A 82 3.09 -0.24 0.21
C GLY A 82 3.71 1.10 0.64
N ALA A 83 3.07 2.22 0.26
CA ALA A 83 3.47 3.56 0.69
C ALA A 83 3.35 3.72 2.22
N GLY A 84 2.22 3.29 2.80
CA GLY A 84 2.01 3.32 4.24
C GLY A 84 3.05 2.47 5.00
N LEU A 85 3.36 1.27 4.49
CA LEU A 85 4.37 0.40 5.09
C LEU A 85 5.78 1.01 5.01
N SER A 86 6.11 1.66 3.88
CA SER A 86 7.39 2.35 3.70
C SER A 86 7.55 3.52 4.69
N VAL A 87 6.49 4.31 4.87
CA VAL A 87 6.46 5.42 5.84
C VAL A 87 6.56 4.91 7.28
N ALA A 88 5.77 3.89 7.63
CA ALA A 88 5.82 3.29 8.97
C ALA A 88 7.21 2.70 9.29
N GLY A 89 7.85 2.07 8.30
CA GLY A 89 9.21 1.54 8.42
C GLY A 89 10.24 2.62 8.71
N VAL A 90 10.28 3.68 7.90
CA VAL A 90 11.28 4.76 8.08
C VAL A 90 11.06 5.53 9.39
N VAL A 91 9.81 5.76 9.80
CA VAL A 91 9.50 6.38 11.10
C VAL A 91 10.01 5.50 12.23
N MET A 92 9.74 4.20 12.16
CA MET A 92 10.16 3.26 13.20
C MET A 92 11.67 3.13 13.32
N GLN A 93 12.37 3.02 12.18
CA GLN A 93 13.82 2.99 12.13
C GLN A 93 14.44 4.28 12.70
N SER A 94 13.80 5.42 12.46
CA SER A 94 14.24 6.73 12.98
C SER A 94 14.04 6.85 14.49
N VAL A 95 12.88 6.41 15.01
CA VAL A 95 12.56 6.45 16.45
C VAL A 95 13.45 5.50 17.25
N LEU A 96 13.65 4.27 16.76
CA LEU A 96 14.47 3.28 17.45
C LEU A 96 15.98 3.53 17.29
N GLY A 97 16.38 4.41 16.37
CA GLY A 97 17.79 4.55 15.98
C GLY A 97 18.39 3.24 15.46
N ASN A 98 17.56 2.30 15.01
CA ASN A 98 17.96 0.96 14.61
C ASN A 98 17.45 0.66 13.19
N PRO A 99 18.33 0.48 12.20
CA PRO A 99 17.93 0.17 10.83
C PRO A 99 17.22 -1.19 10.68
N LEU A 100 17.32 -2.08 11.68
CA LEU A 100 16.61 -3.36 11.73
C LEU A 100 15.24 -3.26 12.41
N GLY A 101 14.89 -2.10 12.98
CA GLY A 101 13.61 -1.88 13.64
C GLY A 101 12.44 -1.91 12.65
N SER A 102 11.35 -2.58 13.01
CA SER A 102 10.14 -2.63 12.18
C SER A 102 8.86 -2.55 13.02
N PRO A 103 7.75 -2.04 12.46
CA PRO A 103 6.47 -2.03 13.17
C PRO A 103 5.96 -3.44 13.52
N PHE A 104 6.42 -4.47 12.79
CA PHE A 104 6.08 -5.87 13.06
C PHE A 104 6.73 -6.40 14.35
N THR A 105 7.94 -5.94 14.70
CA THR A 105 8.64 -6.41 15.90
C THR A 105 8.06 -5.85 17.19
N LEU A 106 7.32 -4.74 17.12
CA LEU A 106 6.66 -4.11 18.28
C LEU A 106 5.25 -4.65 18.56
N GLY A 107 4.78 -5.63 17.78
CA GLY A 107 3.47 -6.26 18.00
C GLY A 107 2.27 -5.46 17.50
N ILE A 108 2.46 -4.28 16.89
CA ILE A 108 1.37 -3.43 16.35
C ILE A 108 0.57 -4.19 15.29
N SER A 109 1.25 -4.91 14.38
CA SER A 109 0.60 -5.71 13.35
C SER A 109 -0.19 -6.89 13.94
N GLN A 110 0.28 -7.48 15.04
CA GLN A 110 -0.42 -8.57 15.71
C GLN A 110 -1.66 -8.07 16.46
N ALA A 111 -1.59 -6.86 17.04
CA ALA A 111 -2.75 -6.21 17.62
C ALA A 111 -3.82 -5.90 16.56
N ALA A 112 -3.43 -5.44 15.38
CA ALA A 112 -4.36 -5.25 14.25
C ALA A 112 -5.03 -6.56 13.81
N ALA A 113 -4.25 -7.64 13.66
CA ALA A 113 -4.74 -8.95 13.28
C ALA A 113 -5.71 -9.54 14.33
N PHE A 114 -5.37 -9.40 15.61
CA PHE A 114 -6.26 -9.77 16.71
C PHE A 114 -7.56 -8.97 16.69
N GLY A 115 -7.50 -7.66 16.49
CA GLY A 115 -8.70 -6.80 16.39
C GLY A 115 -9.60 -7.19 15.22
N ALA A 116 -9.02 -7.50 14.06
CA ALA A 116 -9.77 -8.02 12.91
C ALA A 116 -10.46 -9.36 13.24
N ALA A 117 -9.73 -10.31 13.83
CA ALA A 117 -10.29 -11.61 14.23
C ALA A 117 -11.40 -11.46 15.29
N PHE A 118 -11.18 -10.61 16.29
CA PHE A 118 -12.17 -10.29 17.32
C PHE A 118 -13.43 -9.67 16.70
N SER A 119 -13.28 -8.75 15.75
CA SER A 119 -14.42 -8.15 15.05
C SER A 119 -15.23 -9.18 14.28
N VAL A 120 -14.58 -10.13 13.62
CA VAL A 120 -15.27 -11.18 12.86
C VAL A 120 -15.95 -12.17 13.79
N MET A 121 -15.24 -12.70 14.79
CA MET A 121 -15.76 -13.76 15.65
C MET A 121 -16.74 -13.27 16.73
N VAL A 122 -16.49 -12.11 17.34
CA VAL A 122 -17.23 -11.66 18.53
C VAL A 122 -18.27 -10.61 18.18
N LEU A 123 -17.91 -9.64 17.33
CA LEU A 123 -18.83 -8.56 16.93
C LEU A 123 -19.73 -8.94 15.75
N GLY A 124 -19.56 -10.15 15.19
CA GLY A 124 -20.36 -10.64 14.06
C GLY A 124 -20.20 -9.82 12.79
N SER A 125 -19.04 -9.19 12.57
CA SER A 125 -18.76 -8.44 11.33
C SER A 125 -18.55 -9.34 10.10
N GLY A 126 -18.46 -10.66 10.31
CA GLY A 126 -18.32 -11.67 9.27
C GLY A 126 -18.61 -13.08 9.79
N PHE A 127 -18.59 -14.06 8.89
CA PHE A 127 -18.74 -15.48 9.23
C PHE A 127 -17.52 -16.27 8.74
N MET A 128 -17.09 -17.23 9.56
CA MET A 128 -16.07 -18.21 9.18
C MET A 128 -16.79 -19.47 8.70
N GLN A 129 -16.68 -19.79 7.41
CA GLN A 129 -17.24 -21.00 6.82
C GLN A 129 -16.10 -21.92 6.38
N SER A 130 -16.13 -23.18 6.83
CA SER A 130 -15.10 -24.17 6.52
C SER A 130 -15.32 -24.87 5.16
N ALA A 131 -16.27 -24.43 4.35
CA ALA A 131 -16.60 -25.05 3.07
C ALA A 131 -16.55 -24.02 1.92
N ALA A 132 -15.67 -24.31 0.95
CA ALA A 132 -15.39 -23.60 -0.31
C ALA A 132 -14.57 -22.30 -0.23
N SER A 133 -13.48 -22.27 -1.03
CA SER A 133 -12.58 -21.19 -1.51
C SER A 133 -12.30 -19.91 -0.69
N ASP A 134 -13.19 -19.42 0.16
CA ASP A 134 -13.04 -18.27 1.04
C ASP A 134 -13.33 -18.66 2.50
N ALA A 135 -12.28 -18.82 3.30
CA ALA A 135 -12.39 -19.25 4.70
C ALA A 135 -13.08 -18.23 5.62
N VAL A 136 -13.18 -16.96 5.20
CA VAL A 136 -13.78 -15.86 5.97
C VAL A 136 -14.56 -14.95 5.03
N THR A 137 -15.86 -14.80 5.29
CA THR A 137 -16.70 -13.80 4.61
C THR A 137 -16.90 -12.60 5.50
N ILE A 138 -16.44 -11.43 5.06
CA ILE A 138 -16.59 -10.17 5.79
C ILE A 138 -17.85 -9.46 5.30
N VAL A 139 -18.90 -9.46 6.13
CA VAL A 139 -20.22 -8.88 5.81
C VAL A 139 -20.21 -7.36 6.01
N ARG A 140 -19.42 -6.86 6.96
CA ARG A 140 -19.28 -5.42 7.26
C ARG A 140 -17.81 -5.00 7.30
N PRO A 141 -17.16 -4.80 6.13
CA PRO A 141 -15.74 -4.47 6.05
C PRO A 141 -15.33 -3.27 6.89
N GLY A 142 -16.16 -2.22 6.93
CA GLY A 142 -15.89 -1.00 7.69
C GLY A 142 -15.75 -1.22 9.20
N MET A 143 -16.51 -2.16 9.77
CA MET A 143 -16.40 -2.49 11.20
C MET A 143 -15.11 -3.25 11.48
N THR A 144 -14.76 -4.22 10.63
CA THR A 144 -13.52 -4.99 10.79
C THR A 144 -12.29 -4.09 10.68
N THR A 145 -12.26 -3.17 9.71
CA THR A 145 -11.15 -2.21 9.57
C THR A 145 -11.07 -1.25 10.75
N ALA A 146 -12.21 -0.78 11.28
CA ALA A 146 -12.23 0.14 12.42
C ALA A 146 -11.71 -0.52 13.70
N VAL A 147 -12.11 -1.75 13.97
CA VAL A 147 -11.66 -2.49 15.17
C VAL A 147 -10.20 -2.88 15.06
N ALA A 148 -9.75 -3.33 13.88
CA ALA A 148 -8.33 -3.62 13.63
C ALA A 148 -7.46 -2.37 13.78
N PHE A 149 -7.95 -1.21 13.33
CA PHE A 149 -7.24 0.06 13.51
C PHE A 149 -7.21 0.50 14.98
N ALA A 150 -8.34 0.39 15.69
CA ALA A 150 -8.42 0.75 17.11
C ALA A 150 -7.49 -0.11 17.98
N SER A 151 -7.40 -1.42 17.72
CA SER A 151 -6.49 -2.31 18.45
C SER A 151 -5.01 -1.99 18.16
N ALA A 152 -4.68 -1.66 16.91
CA ALA A 152 -3.34 -1.21 16.54
C ALA A 152 -2.95 0.12 17.22
N MET A 153 -3.89 1.06 17.31
CA MET A 153 -3.70 2.33 18.01
C MET A 153 -3.51 2.15 19.52
N ALA A 154 -4.29 1.27 20.14
CA ALA A 154 -4.12 0.93 21.55
C ALA A 154 -2.72 0.33 21.81
N ALA A 155 -2.26 -0.60 20.97
CA ALA A 155 -0.92 -1.17 21.08
C ALA A 155 0.18 -0.13 20.90
N THR A 156 0.03 0.77 19.91
CA THR A 156 0.99 1.87 19.68
C THR A 156 1.05 2.80 20.90
N GLY A 157 -0.09 3.12 21.52
CA GLY A 157 -0.15 3.92 22.73
C GLY A 157 0.60 3.28 23.91
N VAL A 158 0.47 1.96 24.08
CA VAL A 158 1.20 1.21 25.12
C VAL A 158 2.70 1.19 24.88
N VAL A 159 3.15 1.15 23.63
CA VAL A 159 4.59 1.15 23.29
C VAL A 159 5.26 2.50 23.57
N ILE A 160 4.50 3.60 23.47
CA ILE A 160 5.03 4.96 23.65
C ILE A 160 5.03 5.39 25.13
N MET A 161 4.17 4.79 25.97
CA MET A 161 4.14 5.02 27.42
C MET A 161 5.32 4.37 28.13
#